data_AF-A0AAD9WPI8-F1
#
_entry.id   AF-A0AAD9WPI8-F1
#
_cell.length_a   1.000
_cell.length_b   1.000
_cell.length_c   1.000
_cell.angle_alpha   90.00
_cell.angle_beta   90.00
_cell.angle_gamma   90.00
#
_symmetry.space_group_name_H-M   'P 1'
#
loop_
_entity.id
_entity.type
_entity.pdbx_description
1 polymer ?
#
loop_
_entity_poly.entity_id
_entity_poly.type
_entity_poly.pdbx_seq_one_letter_code
_entity_poly.pdbx_strand_id
1 'polypeptide(L)'
;MCRSLGDYGRGYKALTPHDLSSWVLQVEMETTGMIVEDMKKTWKATRVTIMSDGWTDIRGRSLLNFLVNNPKGTMFLKSIDASDAVKDVELIFKLLDSVVEEVGEDIVVQVVTDNASAYKATGRLLMEKRKHLY
;
A
#
# COMPACT_ATOMS: atom_id res chain seq x y z
N MET A 1 7.83 17.02 18.53
CA MET A 1 8.94 17.33 17.60
C MET A 1 9.77 18.54 18.05
N CYS A 2 9.23 19.78 18.10
CA CYS A 2 10.03 20.96 18.48
C CYS A 2 10.58 20.93 19.92
N ARG A 3 9.85 20.38 20.90
CA ARG A 3 10.37 20.19 22.27
C ARG A 3 11.56 19.21 22.31
N SER A 4 11.43 18.07 21.64
CA SER A 4 12.46 17.03 21.56
C SER A 4 13.77 17.53 20.92
N LEU A 5 13.68 18.45 19.95
CA LEU A 5 14.85 19.13 19.38
C LEU A 5 15.47 20.15 20.34
N GLY A 6 14.65 20.80 21.17
CA GLY A 6 15.10 21.72 22.21
C GLY A 6 15.84 21.02 23.36
N ASP A 7 15.44 19.78 23.69
CA ASP A 7 16.05 18.96 24.73
C ASP A 7 17.50 18.55 24.41
N TYR A 8 17.90 18.55 23.13
CA TYR A 8 19.29 18.30 22.71
C TYR A 8 20.26 19.45 23.09
N GLY A 9 19.74 20.62 23.45
CA GLY A 9 20.53 21.76 23.92
C GLY A 9 21.23 22.58 22.81
N ARG A 10 22.01 23.58 23.24
CA ARG A 10 22.79 24.43 22.33
C ARG A 10 23.92 23.61 21.68
N GLY A 11 24.00 23.65 20.34
CA GLY A 11 25.05 22.96 19.58
C GLY A 11 24.58 21.72 18.80
N TYR A 12 23.27 21.41 18.82
CA TYR A 12 22.70 20.38 17.96
C TYR A 12 23.04 20.65 16.49
N LYS A 13 23.72 19.70 15.86
CA LYS A 13 23.94 19.70 14.42
C LYS A 13 22.82 18.89 13.78
N ALA A 14 22.03 19.54 12.94
CA ALA A 14 21.03 18.85 12.14
C ALA A 14 21.70 17.80 11.24
N LEU A 15 21.00 16.69 11.05
CA LEU A 15 21.42 15.66 10.11
C LEU A 15 21.47 16.24 8.70
N THR A 16 22.47 15.83 7.94
CA THR A 16 22.59 16.22 6.54
C THR A 16 21.61 15.42 5.68
N PRO A 17 21.28 15.90 4.47
CA PRO A 17 20.51 15.10 3.51
C PRO A 17 21.14 13.72 3.24
N HIS A 18 22.48 13.64 3.24
CA HIS A 18 23.21 12.39 3.08
C HIS A 18 22.96 11.44 4.26
N ASP A 19 23.00 11.93 5.50
CA ASP A 19 22.71 11.12 6.68
C ASP A 19 21.28 10.57 6.63
N LEU A 20 20.32 11.43 6.24
CA LEU A 20 18.92 11.06 6.09
C LEU A 20 18.72 9.98 5.02
N SER A 21 19.40 10.07 3.88
CA SER A 21 19.28 9.10 2.78
C SER A 21 20.13 7.84 2.96
N SER A 22 20.99 7.77 3.97
CA SER A 22 21.90 6.65 4.19
C SER A 22 21.48 5.83 5.41
N TRP A 23 22.17 5.98 6.53
CA TRP A 23 21.97 5.14 7.70
C TRP A 23 20.62 5.38 8.37
N VAL A 24 20.10 6.62 8.36
CA VAL A 24 18.79 6.92 8.96
C VAL A 24 17.69 6.20 8.19
N LEU A 25 17.68 6.28 6.85
CA LEU A 25 16.72 5.56 6.02
C LEU A 25 16.81 4.06 6.25
N GLN A 26 18.01 3.49 6.36
CA GLN A 26 18.19 2.06 6.63
C GLN A 26 17.57 1.65 7.97
N VAL A 27 17.84 2.40 9.04
CA VAL A 27 17.28 2.14 10.38
C VAL A 27 15.75 2.27 10.38
N GLU A 28 15.19 3.28 9.71
CA GLU A 28 13.74 3.45 9.59
C GLU A 28 13.10 2.34 8.75
N MET A 29 13.77 1.87 7.70
CA MET A 29 13.31 0.73 6.90
C MET A 29 13.28 -0.57 7.72
N GLU A 30 14.31 -0.85 8.50
CA GLU A 30 14.35 -2.01 9.40
C GLU A 30 13.24 -1.93 10.45
N THR A 31 13.08 -0.76 11.08
CA THR A 31 12.05 -0.52 12.09
C THR A 31 10.64 -0.69 11.51
N THR A 32 10.40 -0.10 10.34
CA THR A 32 9.12 -0.23 9.62
C THR A 32 8.87 -1.68 9.20
N GLY A 33 9.91 -2.40 8.75
CA GLY A 33 9.85 -3.81 8.40
C GLY A 33 9.38 -4.68 9.58
N MET A 34 9.90 -4.43 10.78
CA MET A 34 9.44 -5.14 11.99
C MET A 34 7.96 -4.88 12.29
N ILE A 35 7.50 -3.64 12.15
CA ILE A 35 6.08 -3.28 12.35
C ILE A 35 5.20 -3.98 11.31
N VAL A 36 5.64 -4.02 10.06
CA VAL A 36 4.94 -4.69 8.96
C VAL A 36 4.80 -6.19 9.23
N GLU A 37 5.88 -6.85 9.63
CA GLU A 37 5.84 -8.28 9.94
C GLU A 37 4.96 -8.59 11.16
N ASP A 38 4.95 -7.72 12.17
CA ASP A 38 4.03 -7.89 13.31
C ASP A 38 2.55 -7.77 12.90
N MET A 39 2.23 -6.80 12.04
CA MET A 39 0.89 -6.67 11.48
C MET A 39 0.50 -7.89 10.62
N LYS A 40 1.40 -8.40 9.77
CA LYS A 40 1.15 -9.58 8.92
C LYS A 40 0.79 -10.83 9.71
N LYS A 41 1.42 -11.05 10.88
CA LYS A 41 1.07 -12.18 11.77
C LYS A 41 -0.40 -12.18 12.18
N THR A 42 -1.05 -11.02 12.20
CA THR A 42 -2.46 -10.90 12.59
C THR A 42 -3.44 -11.18 11.45
N TRP A 43 -2.99 -11.15 10.19
CA TRP A 43 -3.85 -11.22 9.01
C TRP A 43 -4.70 -12.48 8.97
N LYS A 44 -4.13 -13.65 9.28
CA LYS A 44 -4.87 -14.92 9.26
C LYS A 44 -6.02 -14.96 10.28
N ALA A 45 -5.83 -14.31 11.44
CA ALA A 45 -6.81 -14.27 12.51
C ALA A 45 -7.88 -13.20 12.27
N THR A 46 -7.50 -12.02 11.81
CA THR A 46 -8.44 -10.90 11.62
C THR A 46 -9.09 -10.89 10.25
N ARG A 47 -8.51 -11.61 9.29
CA ARG A 47 -8.68 -11.38 7.85
C ARG A 47 -8.30 -9.95 7.46
N VAL A 48 -8.30 -9.66 6.17
CA VAL A 48 -7.88 -8.34 5.66
C VAL A 48 -8.75 -7.84 4.52
N THR A 49 -8.85 -6.52 4.44
CA THR A 49 -9.39 -5.78 3.29
C THR A 49 -8.22 -5.28 2.45
N ILE A 50 -8.22 -5.57 1.16
CA ILE A 50 -7.31 -4.89 0.22
C ILE A 50 -7.99 -3.61 -0.22
N MET A 51 -7.25 -2.50 -0.21
CA MET A 51 -7.71 -1.21 -0.72
C MET A 51 -6.81 -0.78 -1.86
N SER A 52 -7.41 -0.28 -2.94
CA SER A 52 -6.68 0.18 -4.10
C SER A 52 -7.17 1.55 -4.55
N ASP A 53 -6.22 2.44 -4.82
CA ASP A 53 -6.48 3.80 -5.29
C ASP A 53 -5.54 4.13 -6.44
N GLY A 54 -6.13 4.57 -7.56
CA GLY A 54 -5.39 5.00 -8.73
C GLY A 54 -5.41 6.51 -8.84
N TRP A 55 -4.24 7.12 -9.01
CA TRP A 55 -4.16 8.56 -9.30
C TRP A 55 -3.29 8.83 -10.52
N THR A 56 -3.70 9.82 -11.30
CA THR A 56 -2.97 10.29 -12.48
C THR A 56 -2.56 11.74 -12.26
N ASP A 57 -1.28 12.04 -12.45
CA ASP A 57 -0.76 13.40 -12.36
C ASP A 57 -1.04 14.22 -13.63
N ILE A 58 -0.79 15.52 -13.58
CA ILE A 58 -0.97 16.44 -14.71
C ILE A 58 -0.05 16.14 -15.91
N ARG A 59 0.99 15.31 -15.73
CA ARG A 59 1.93 14.89 -16.76
C ARG A 59 1.53 13.53 -17.37
N GLY A 60 0.38 12.98 -16.97
CA GLY A 60 -0.13 11.69 -17.44
C GLY A 60 0.50 10.49 -16.75
N ARG A 61 1.34 10.69 -15.72
CA ARG A 61 1.89 9.57 -14.95
C ARG A 61 0.81 9.03 -14.03
N SER A 62 0.61 7.72 -14.04
CA SER A 62 -0.39 7.09 -13.20
C SER A 62 0.25 6.11 -12.25
N LEU A 63 -0.15 6.18 -10.98
CA LEU A 63 0.29 5.24 -9.97
C LEU A 63 -0.92 4.55 -9.37
N LEU A 64 -0.81 3.24 -9.22
CA LEU A 64 -1.78 2.43 -8.52
C LEU A 64 -1.21 2.04 -7.16
N ASN A 65 -1.88 2.51 -6.10
CA ASN A 65 -1.51 2.20 -4.73
C ASN A 65 -2.31 1.01 -4.22
N PHE A 66 -1.66 0.14 -3.45
CA PHE A 66 -2.29 -0.96 -2.75
C PHE A 66 -2.02 -0.84 -1.25
N LEU A 67 -3.09 -0.93 -0.46
CA LEU A 67 -3.04 -0.95 0.98
C LEU A 67 -3.76 -2.19 1.49
N VAL A 68 -3.36 -2.66 2.67
CA VAL A 68 -4.01 -3.74 3.39
C VAL A 68 -4.52 -3.18 4.71
N ASN A 69 -5.81 -3.33 4.98
CA ASN A 69 -6.44 -2.88 6.22
C ASN A 69 -6.97 -4.07 7.02
N ASN A 70 -6.76 -4.01 8.34
CA ASN A 70 -7.42 -4.86 9.31
C ASN A 70 -7.67 -4.07 10.62
N PRO A 71 -8.28 -4.67 11.65
CA PRO A 71 -8.52 -4.00 12.93
C PRO A 71 -7.26 -3.51 13.68
N LYS A 72 -6.06 -3.93 13.26
CA LYS A 72 -4.78 -3.45 13.83
C LYS A 72 -4.27 -2.19 13.14
N GLY A 73 -4.75 -1.90 11.93
CA GLY A 73 -4.42 -0.69 11.21
C GLY A 73 -4.39 -0.88 9.70
N THR A 74 -3.89 0.14 9.02
CA THR A 74 -3.66 0.13 7.57
C THR A 74 -2.17 0.08 7.29
N MET A 75 -1.79 -0.80 6.37
CA MET A 75 -0.43 -0.97 5.89
C MET A 75 -0.37 -0.61 4.41
N PHE A 76 0.64 0.17 4.02
CA PHE A 76 0.99 0.32 2.61
C PHE A 76 1.67 -0.97 2.13
N LEU A 77 1.12 -1.61 1.10
CA LEU A 77 1.68 -2.85 0.55
C LEU A 77 2.71 -2.52 -0.54
N LYS A 78 2.27 -1.83 -1.58
CA LYS A 78 3.11 -1.41 -2.71
C LYS A 78 2.38 -0.37 -3.57
N SER A 79 3.15 0.30 -4.41
CA SER A 79 2.63 1.10 -5.53
C SER A 79 3.21 0.60 -6.83
N ILE A 80 2.43 0.70 -7.90
CA ILE A 80 2.80 0.25 -9.25
C ILE A 80 2.66 1.42 -10.20
N ASP A 81 3.69 1.67 -11.01
CA ASP A 81 3.59 2.61 -12.13
C ASP A 81 2.69 2.01 -13.21
N ALA A 82 1.58 2.69 -13.45
CA ALA A 82 0.54 2.35 -14.40
C ALA A 82 0.39 3.44 -15.48
N SER A 83 1.42 4.26 -15.70
CA SER A 83 1.39 5.36 -16.69
C SER A 83 1.02 4.87 -18.10
N ASP A 84 1.47 3.68 -18.49
CA ASP A 84 1.15 3.06 -19.79
C ASP A 84 -0.20 2.31 -19.80
N ALA A 85 -0.93 2.31 -18.68
CA ALA A 85 -1.92 1.29 -18.32
C ALA A 85 -3.27 1.84 -17.83
N VAL A 86 -3.39 3.15 -17.65
CA VAL A 86 -4.44 3.87 -16.88
C VAL A 86 -5.89 3.54 -17.25
N LYS A 87 -6.15 2.97 -18.43
CA LYS A 87 -7.50 2.70 -18.95
C LYS A 87 -7.74 1.23 -19.29
N ASP A 88 -6.76 0.37 -19.05
CA ASP A 88 -6.87 -1.04 -19.38
C ASP A 88 -7.45 -1.81 -18.19
N VAL A 89 -8.75 -2.12 -18.30
CA VAL A 89 -9.51 -2.90 -17.32
C VAL A 89 -8.87 -4.27 -17.08
N GLU A 90 -8.31 -4.90 -18.11
CA GLU A 90 -7.68 -6.22 -18.02
C GLU A 90 -6.36 -6.13 -17.25
N LEU A 91 -5.59 -5.07 -17.47
CA LEU A 91 -4.35 -4.85 -16.73
C LEU A 91 -4.62 -4.53 -15.27
N ILE A 92 -5.56 -3.63 -14.97
CA ILE A 92 -5.96 -3.32 -13.58
C ILE A 92 -6.48 -4.60 -12.89
N PHE A 93 -7.24 -5.43 -13.61
CA PHE A 93 -7.68 -6.73 -13.13
C PHE A 93 -6.51 -7.64 -12.77
N LYS A 94 -5.54 -7.83 -13.69
CA LYS A 94 -4.34 -8.65 -13.43
C LYS A 94 -3.55 -8.14 -12.22
N LEU A 95 -3.45 -6.81 -12.05
CA LEU A 95 -2.76 -6.22 -10.91
C LEU A 95 -3.50 -6.52 -9.59
N LEU A 96 -4.80 -6.21 -9.50
CA LEU A 96 -5.60 -6.49 -8.31
C LEU A 96 -5.62 -7.99 -7.99
N ASP A 97 -5.78 -8.82 -9.00
CA ASP A 97 -5.79 -10.27 -8.89
C ASP A 97 -4.46 -10.80 -8.35
N SER A 98 -3.32 -10.30 -8.86
CA SER A 98 -1.99 -10.66 -8.34
C SER A 98 -1.78 -10.25 -6.88
N VAL A 99 -2.38 -9.13 -6.46
CA VAL A 99 -2.30 -8.64 -5.07
C VAL A 99 -3.12 -9.53 -4.14
N VAL A 100 -4.29 -10.01 -4.59
CA VAL A 100 -5.06 -11.02 -3.85
C VAL A 100 -4.26 -12.32 -3.70
N GLU A 101 -3.55 -12.76 -4.75
CA GLU A 101 -2.70 -13.96 -4.68
C GLU A 101 -1.51 -13.78 -3.74
N GLU A 102 -0.85 -12.63 -3.80
CA GLU A 102 0.28 -12.29 -2.92
C GLU A 102 -0.13 -12.27 -1.43
N VAL A 103 -1.30 -11.73 -1.12
CA VAL A 103 -1.82 -11.65 0.25
C VAL A 103 -2.38 -13.00 0.73
N GLY A 104 -2.90 -13.81 -0.20
CA GLY A 104 -3.57 -15.08 0.09
C GLY A 104 -5.09 -14.92 0.05
N GLU A 105 -5.71 -15.57 -0.93
CA GLU A 105 -7.16 -15.54 -1.17
C GLU A 105 -8.00 -16.01 0.03
N ASP A 106 -7.46 -16.92 0.84
CA ASP A 106 -8.11 -17.40 2.07
C ASP A 106 -8.07 -16.37 3.21
N ILE A 107 -7.25 -15.34 3.10
CA ILE A 107 -7.06 -14.29 4.10
C ILE A 107 -7.87 -13.03 3.74
N VAL A 108 -8.02 -12.75 2.45
CA VAL A 108 -8.75 -11.59 1.94
C VAL A 108 -10.26 -11.79 2.11
N VAL A 109 -10.95 -10.78 2.65
CA VAL A 109 -12.43 -10.78 2.76
C VAL A 109 -13.11 -9.89 1.73
N GLN A 110 -12.47 -8.79 1.35
CA GLN A 110 -13.03 -7.84 0.40
C GLN A 110 -11.93 -7.02 -0.29
N VAL A 111 -12.27 -6.46 -1.44
CA VAL A 111 -11.40 -5.54 -2.19
C VAL A 111 -12.15 -4.23 -2.41
N VAL A 112 -11.61 -3.13 -1.87
CA VAL A 112 -12.18 -1.79 -1.98
C VAL A 112 -11.38 -0.98 -2.99
N THR A 113 -12.03 -0.52 -4.04
CA THR A 113 -11.41 0.30 -5.09
C THR A 113 -12.06 1.68 -5.17
N ASP A 114 -11.45 2.58 -5.92
CA ASP A 114 -12.10 3.83 -6.31
C ASP A 114 -13.35 3.56 -7.20
N ASN A 115 -14.15 4.62 -7.39
CA ASN A 115 -15.43 4.57 -8.09
C ASN A 115 -15.33 4.86 -9.60
N ALA A 116 -14.12 4.98 -10.16
CA ALA A 116 -13.93 5.23 -11.58
C ALA A 116 -14.43 4.04 -12.41
N SER A 117 -14.80 4.32 -13.67
CA SER A 117 -15.44 3.32 -14.53
C SER A 117 -14.59 2.08 -14.77
N ALA A 118 -13.27 2.25 -14.88
CA ALA A 118 -12.33 1.14 -15.05
C ALA A 118 -12.35 0.19 -13.84
N TYR A 119 -12.26 0.72 -12.62
CA TYR A 119 -12.30 -0.08 -11.39
C TYR A 119 -13.64 -0.77 -11.17
N LYS A 120 -14.76 -0.14 -11.54
CA LYS A 120 -16.07 -0.82 -11.52
C LYS A 120 -16.11 -2.03 -12.43
N ALA A 121 -15.55 -1.93 -13.63
CA ALA A 121 -15.48 -3.05 -14.56
C ALA A 121 -14.54 -4.14 -14.04
N THR A 122 -13.37 -3.75 -13.52
CA THR A 122 -12.42 -4.67 -12.90
C THR A 122 -12.99 -5.39 -11.68
N GLY A 123 -13.72 -4.69 -10.81
CA GLY A 123 -14.36 -5.28 -9.63
C GLY A 123 -15.36 -6.37 -10.01
N ARG A 124 -16.10 -6.19 -11.13
CA ARG A 124 -16.99 -7.25 -11.66
C ARG A 124 -16.22 -8.48 -12.10
N LEU A 125 -15.13 -8.31 -12.86
CA LEU A 125 -14.27 -9.42 -13.27
C LEU A 125 -13.66 -10.15 -12.06
N LEU A 126 -13.29 -9.40 -11.02
CA LEU A 126 -12.75 -9.98 -9.78
C LEU A 126 -13.79 -10.81 -9.03
N MET A 127 -15.02 -10.31 -8.91
CA MET A 127 -16.14 -11.05 -8.32
C MET A 127 -16.50 -12.30 -9.14
N GLU A 128 -16.40 -12.25 -10.47
CA GLU A 128 -16.62 -13.42 -11.34
C GLU A 128 -15.57 -14.52 -11.13
N LYS A 129 -14.29 -14.14 -11.01
CA LYS A 129 -13.19 -15.08 -10.74
C LYS A 129 -13.22 -15.61 -9.30
N ARG A 130 -13.48 -14.75 -8.31
CA ARG A 130 -13.29 -15.01 -6.87
C ARG A 130 -14.62 -14.88 -6.12
N LYS A 131 -15.42 -15.95 -6.17
CA LYS A 131 -16.83 -15.97 -5.72
C LYS A 131 -17.06 -15.71 -4.22
N HIS A 132 -16.01 -15.79 -3.40
CA HIS A 132 -16.06 -15.57 -1.95
C HIS A 132 -15.55 -14.18 -1.54
N LEU A 133 -15.09 -13.37 -2.49
CA LEU A 133 -14.71 -11.97 -2.26
C LEU A 133 -15.91 -11.04 -2.48
N TYR A 134 -16.01 -10.02 -1.62
CA TYR A 134 -17.00 -8.96 -1.68
C TYR A 134 -16.40 -7.60 -2.08
#